data_AF-A0A2G5ZEU0-F1
#
_entry.id   AF-A0A2G5ZEU0-F1
#
_cell.length_a   1.000
_cell.length_b   1.000
_cell.length_c   1.000
_cell.angle_alpha   90.00
_cell.angle_beta   90.00
_cell.angle_gamma   90.00
#
_symmetry.space_group_name_H-M   'P 1'
#
loop_
_entity.id
_entity.type
_entity.pdbx_description
1 polymer ?
#
loop_
_entity_poly.entity_id
_entity_poly.type
_entity_poly.pdbx_seq_one_letter_code
_entity_poly.pdbx_strand_id
1 'polypeptide(L)'
;MEVKQRMVILENMQYEIAEEFRDGFDEEALNERFSEVLLKYDFILGDWGYGQLRLKGFFEDRNSKSTYETKISTVQDYIYEYCNFGCAYFILKKIGKVKPELTEVEVVEEVQPETASTPKVEQ
;
A
#
# COMPACT_ATOMS: atom_id res chain seq x y z
N MET A 1 17.68 12.69 -3.15
CA MET A 1 16.23 12.50 -3.01
C MET A 1 15.99 11.01 -3.09
N GLU A 2 15.70 10.40 -1.95
CA GLU A 2 15.45 8.96 -1.87
C GLU A 2 14.07 8.70 -2.45
N VAL A 3 14.01 8.08 -3.62
CA VAL A 3 12.74 7.64 -4.21
C VAL A 3 12.36 6.40 -3.42
N LYS A 4 11.63 6.57 -2.32
CA LYS A 4 11.08 5.44 -1.56
C LYS A 4 10.08 4.71 -2.46
N GLN A 5 10.56 3.68 -3.15
CA GLN A 5 9.67 2.71 -3.79
C GLN A 5 9.03 1.88 -2.67
N ARG A 6 7.77 2.19 -2.34
CA ARG A 6 6.98 1.42 -1.38
C ARG A 6 6.36 0.24 -2.12
N MET A 7 6.81 -0.96 -1.79
CA MET A 7 6.24 -2.23 -2.27
C MET A 7 5.49 -2.88 -1.11
N VAL A 8 4.35 -3.49 -1.42
CA VAL A 8 3.49 -4.16 -0.43
C VAL A 8 3.11 -5.54 -0.95
N ILE A 9 2.96 -6.50 -0.05
CA ILE A 9 2.57 -7.87 -0.39
C ILE A 9 1.18 -8.13 0.17
N LEU A 10 0.24 -8.48 -0.71
CA LEU A 10 -1.15 -8.81 -0.36
C LEU A 10 -1.48 -10.17 -0.97
N GLU A 11 -1.91 -11.15 -0.17
CA GLU A 11 -2.30 -12.48 -0.66
C GLU A 11 -1.28 -13.14 -1.63
N ASN A 12 0.02 -13.12 -1.29
CA ASN A 12 1.12 -13.63 -2.13
C ASN A 12 1.27 -12.93 -3.50
N MET A 13 0.74 -11.73 -3.62
CA MET A 13 0.92 -10.85 -4.77
C MET A 13 1.68 -9.60 -4.35
N GLN A 14 2.68 -9.24 -5.13
CA GLN A 14 3.44 -8.02 -4.92
C GLN A 14 2.77 -6.87 -5.66
N TYR A 15 2.60 -5.76 -4.94
CA TYR A 15 2.07 -4.51 -5.44
C TYR A 15 3.08 -3.39 -5.21
N GLU A 16 3.12 -2.45 -6.14
CA GLU A 16 3.89 -1.20 -6.05
C GLU A 16 2.91 -0.05 -5.87
N ILE A 17 3.24 0.91 -4.99
CA ILE A 17 2.51 2.18 -4.93
C ILE A 17 2.89 3.00 -6.16
N ALA A 18 2.00 3.02 -7.15
CA ALA A 18 2.20 3.75 -8.39
C ALA A 18 1.92 5.25 -8.21
N GLU A 19 0.94 5.60 -7.37
CA GLU A 19 0.58 6.98 -7.06
C GLU A 19 0.06 7.07 -5.62
N GLU A 20 0.40 8.15 -4.93
CA GLU A 20 -0.09 8.46 -3.59
C GLU A 20 -0.41 9.95 -3.52
N PHE A 21 -1.55 10.28 -2.91
CA PHE A 21 -1.96 11.65 -2.67
C PHE A 21 -2.35 11.85 -1.20
N ARG A 22 -1.76 12.88 -0.56
CA ARG A 22 -2.01 13.28 0.84
C ARG A 22 -1.78 12.16 1.86
N ASP A 23 -0.70 11.40 1.70
CA ASP A 23 -0.35 10.30 2.62
C ASP A 23 -1.52 9.32 2.81
N GLY A 24 -2.28 9.07 1.74
CA GLY A 24 -3.48 8.23 1.80
C GLY A 24 -3.21 6.74 1.95
N PHE A 25 -1.96 6.30 1.79
CA PHE A 25 -1.61 4.90 1.94
C PHE A 25 -1.48 4.54 3.42
N ASP A 26 -2.27 3.57 3.85
CA ASP A 26 -2.22 2.97 5.18
C ASP A 26 -2.24 1.45 5.02
N GLU A 27 -1.15 0.79 5.44
CA GLU A 27 -0.97 -0.65 5.24
C GLU A 27 -1.92 -1.48 6.10
N GLU A 28 -2.23 -1.02 7.31
CA GLU A 28 -3.12 -1.73 8.24
C GLU A 28 -4.55 -1.68 7.70
N ALA A 29 -5.05 -0.50 7.36
CA ALA A 29 -6.38 -0.32 6.78
C ALA A 29 -6.53 -1.04 5.43
N LEU A 30 -5.47 -1.06 4.61
CA LEU A 30 -5.45 -1.80 3.36
C LEU A 30 -5.62 -3.30 3.61
N ASN A 31 -4.83 -3.89 4.51
CA ASN A 31 -4.92 -5.32 4.83
C ASN A 31 -6.29 -5.70 5.39
N GLU A 32 -6.89 -4.87 6.24
CA GLU A 32 -8.23 -5.11 6.79
C GLU A 32 -9.34 -5.07 5.73
N ARG A 33 -9.21 -4.22 4.71
CA ARG A 33 -10.22 -4.04 3.67
C ARG A 33 -9.97 -4.88 2.42
N PHE A 34 -8.76 -5.39 2.24
CA PHE A 34 -8.39 -6.17 1.08
C PHE A 34 -9.25 -7.43 0.97
N SER A 35 -9.60 -7.79 -0.25
CA SER A 35 -10.36 -9.00 -0.53
C SER A 35 -9.79 -9.69 -1.75
N GLU A 36 -9.76 -11.02 -1.74
CA GLU A 36 -9.26 -11.84 -2.85
C GLU A 36 -9.95 -11.53 -4.19
N VAL A 37 -11.18 -11.00 -4.17
CA VAL A 37 -11.88 -10.54 -5.38
C VAL A 37 -11.10 -9.44 -6.13
N LEU A 38 -10.24 -8.69 -5.44
CA LEU A 38 -9.41 -7.65 -6.01
C LEU A 38 -8.19 -8.20 -6.75
N LEU A 39 -7.78 -9.46 -6.48
CA LEU A 39 -6.63 -10.09 -7.12
C LEU A 39 -6.79 -10.24 -8.62
N LYS A 40 -8.02 -10.22 -9.14
CA LYS A 40 -8.28 -10.31 -10.58
C LYS A 40 -7.90 -9.04 -11.35
N TYR A 41 -7.79 -7.89 -10.68
CA TYR A 41 -7.50 -6.60 -11.28
C TYR A 41 -5.99 -6.33 -11.33
N ASP A 42 -5.58 -5.48 -12.27
CA ASP A 42 -4.18 -5.09 -12.48
C ASP A 42 -3.78 -3.90 -11.60
N PHE A 43 -4.75 -3.05 -11.27
CA PHE A 43 -4.60 -1.90 -10.38
C PHE A 43 -5.67 -1.90 -9.30
N ILE A 44 -5.34 -1.32 -8.15
CA ILE A 44 -6.26 -1.11 -7.04
C ILE A 44 -6.16 0.34 -6.61
N LEU A 45 -7.27 1.08 -6.70
CA LEU A 45 -7.41 2.38 -6.09
C LEU A 45 -7.89 2.18 -4.64
N GLY A 46 -7.17 2.77 -3.69
CA GLY A 46 -7.64 2.99 -2.35
C GLY A 46 -7.98 4.46 -2.17
N ASP A 47 -9.23 4.79 -1.86
CA ASP A 47 -9.67 6.16 -1.62
C ASP A 47 -10.41 6.30 -0.29
N TRP A 48 -10.26 7.45 0.36
CA TRP A 48 -10.85 7.70 1.67
C TRP A 48 -12.18 8.46 1.54
N GLY A 49 -13.28 7.74 1.75
CA GLY A 49 -14.63 8.30 1.81
C GLY A 49 -15.16 8.34 3.24
N TYR A 50 -15.49 9.52 3.77
CA TYR A 50 -16.02 9.68 5.14
C TYR A 50 -15.19 8.98 6.22
N GLY A 51 -13.86 8.98 6.08
CA GLY A 51 -12.94 8.33 7.02
C GLY A 51 -12.86 6.80 6.88
N GLN A 52 -13.45 6.22 5.84
CA GLN A 52 -13.35 4.80 5.56
C GLN A 52 -12.60 4.55 4.25
N LEU A 53 -11.65 3.61 4.29
CA LEU A 53 -10.94 3.18 3.09
C LEU A 53 -11.85 2.35 2.19
N ARG A 54 -11.97 2.78 0.94
CA ARG A 54 -12.69 2.10 -0.13
C ARG A 54 -11.68 1.58 -1.12
N LEU A 55 -11.79 0.30 -1.50
CA LEU A 55 -10.93 -0.31 -2.50
C LEU A 55 -11.73 -0.58 -3.77
N LYS A 56 -11.21 -0.12 -4.90
CA LYS A 56 -11.79 -0.38 -6.22
C LYS A 56 -10.72 -0.88 -7.18
N GLY A 57 -11.04 -1.99 -7.86
CA GLY A 57 -10.13 -2.60 -8.82
C GLY A 57 -10.30 -2.06 -10.24
N PHE A 58 -9.19 -1.89 -10.95
CA PHE A 58 -9.11 -1.45 -12.33
C PHE A 58 -8.18 -2.38 -13.14
N PHE A 59 -8.47 -2.52 -14.42
CA PHE A 59 -7.68 -3.26 -15.39
C PHE A 59 -6.81 -2.32 -16.22
N GLU A 60 -5.73 -2.85 -16.78
CA GLU A 60 -5.01 -2.15 -17.85
C GLU A 60 -5.93 -1.87 -19.04
N ASP A 61 -5.76 -0.73 -19.70
CA ASP A 61 -6.57 -0.34 -20.87
C ASP A 61 -6.55 -1.35 -22.02
N ARG A 62 -5.46 -2.12 -22.13
CA ARG A 62 -5.27 -3.15 -23.16
C ARG A 62 -5.89 -4.50 -22.78
N ASN A 63 -6.38 -4.66 -21.56
CA ASN A 63 -6.91 -5.92 -21.07
C ASN A 63 -8.32 -6.16 -21.66
N SER A 64 -8.54 -7.32 -22.30
CA SER A 64 -9.83 -7.67 -22.90
C SER A 64 -10.97 -7.84 -21.88
N LYS A 65 -10.65 -7.93 -20.58
CA LYS A 65 -11.63 -7.98 -19.49
C LYS A 65 -12.03 -6.59 -18.97
N SER A 66 -11.38 -5.53 -19.44
CA SER A 66 -11.68 -4.16 -19.03
C SER A 66 -13.01 -3.70 -19.63
N THR A 67 -13.98 -3.41 -18.77
CA THR A 67 -15.15 -2.60 -19.15
C THR A 67 -14.77 -1.13 -19.07
N TYR A 68 -15.51 -0.24 -19.73
CA TYR A 68 -15.22 1.20 -19.74
C TYR A 68 -14.96 1.76 -18.33
N GLU A 69 -15.80 1.41 -17.35
CA GLU A 69 -15.73 1.89 -15.96
C GLU A 69 -14.60 1.26 -15.11
N THR A 70 -13.99 0.18 -15.60
CA THR A 70 -12.92 -0.54 -14.88
C THR A 70 -11.57 -0.35 -15.53
N LYS A 71 -11.40 0.64 -16.42
CA LYS A 71 -10.12 0.95 -17.03
C LYS A 71 -9.31 1.89 -16.16
N ILE A 72 -8.00 1.67 -16.08
CA ILE A 72 -7.12 2.59 -15.37
C ILE A 72 -7.20 4.03 -15.94
N SER A 73 -7.46 4.21 -17.24
CA SER A 73 -7.69 5.53 -17.82
C SER A 73 -8.88 6.30 -17.22
N THR A 74 -9.89 5.61 -16.67
CA THR A 74 -11.06 6.25 -16.05
C THR A 74 -10.92 6.42 -14.54
N VAL A 75 -9.76 6.09 -13.95
CA VAL A 75 -9.54 6.21 -12.51
C VAL A 75 -9.64 7.67 -12.05
N GLN A 76 -9.18 8.61 -12.88
CA GLN A 76 -9.22 10.03 -12.58
C GLN A 76 -10.66 10.53 -12.53
N ASP A 77 -11.50 10.18 -13.52
CA ASP A 77 -12.93 10.48 -13.49
C ASP A 77 -13.61 9.91 -12.23
N TYR A 78 -13.29 8.66 -11.87
CA TYR A 78 -13.81 8.05 -10.65
C TYR A 78 -13.43 8.86 -9.40
N ILE A 79 -12.18 9.31 -9.30
CA ILE A 79 -11.74 10.16 -8.18
C ILE A 79 -12.51 11.48 -8.21
N TYR A 80 -12.65 12.14 -9.35
CA TYR A 80 -13.39 13.41 -9.43
C TYR A 80 -14.88 13.29 -9.08
N GLU A 81 -15.51 12.16 -9.42
CA GLU A 81 -16.94 11.94 -9.15
C GLU A 81 -17.23 11.48 -7.71
N TYR A 82 -16.38 10.60 -7.16
CA TYR A 82 -16.67 9.91 -5.90
C TYR A 82 -15.77 10.32 -4.73
N CYS A 83 -14.67 11.00 -5.01
CA CYS A 83 -13.70 11.48 -4.03
C CYS A 83 -13.94 12.98 -3.83
N ASN A 84 -14.49 13.36 -2.67
CA ASN A 84 -14.75 14.76 -2.34
C ASN A 84 -13.44 15.59 -2.38
N PHE A 85 -13.58 16.92 -2.43
CA PHE A 85 -12.44 17.84 -2.44
C PHE A 85 -11.43 17.51 -1.32
N GLY A 86 -10.23 17.11 -1.72
CA GLY A 86 -9.13 16.86 -0.81
C GLY A 86 -9.12 15.49 -0.12
N CYS A 87 -9.90 14.53 -0.60
CA CYS A 87 -9.77 13.15 -0.17
C CYS A 87 -8.35 12.61 -0.47
N ALA A 88 -7.81 11.86 0.48
CA ALA A 88 -6.56 11.13 0.30
C ALA A 88 -6.84 9.86 -0.51
N TYR A 89 -5.89 9.45 -1.33
CA TYR A 89 -6.00 8.22 -2.10
C TYR A 89 -4.62 7.68 -2.47
N PHE A 90 -4.57 6.42 -2.89
CA PHE A 90 -3.39 5.77 -3.43
C PHE A 90 -3.79 4.77 -4.52
N ILE A 91 -2.88 4.52 -5.44
CA ILE A 91 -3.04 3.54 -6.52
C ILE A 91 -1.93 2.50 -6.39
N LEU A 92 -2.34 1.26 -6.23
CA LEU A 92 -1.47 0.09 -6.27
C LEU A 92 -1.46 -0.50 -7.67
N LYS A 93 -0.27 -0.76 -8.19
CA LYS A 93 -0.04 -1.53 -9.41
C LYS A 93 0.41 -2.94 -9.05
N LYS A 94 -0.29 -3.93 -9.58
CA LYS A 94 0.10 -5.33 -9.44
C LYS A 94 1.35 -5.62 -10.26
N ILE A 95 2.40 -6.12 -9.60
CA ILE A 95 3.68 -6.45 -10.23
C ILE A 95 3.72 -7.94 -10.61
N GLY A 96 3.28 -8.81 -9.70
CA GLY A 96 3.29 -10.25 -9.96
C GLY A 96 3.14 -11.10 -8.70
N LYS A 97 3.16 -12.42 -8.89
CA LYS A 97 3.20 -13.35 -7.75
C LYS A 97 4.58 -13.31 -7.13
N VAL A 98 4.64 -13.13 -5.81
CA VAL A 98 5.90 -13.32 -5.09
C VAL A 98 6.18 -14.82 -5.11
N LYS A 99 7.35 -15.22 -5.63
CA LYS A 99 7.82 -16.59 -5.43
C LYS A 99 8.19 -16.70 -3.95
N PRO A 100 7.74 -17.73 -3.23
CA PRO A 100 8.19 -17.95 -1.87
C PRO A 100 9.65 -18.39 -1.91
N GLU A 101 10.58 -17.43 -1.97
CA GLU A 101 11.96 -17.66 -1.57
C GLU A 101 12.08 -17.19 -0.12
N LEU A 102 12.04 -18.19 0.75
CA LEU A 102 12.25 -18.20 2.20
C LEU A 102 13.22 -17.13 2.75
N THR A 103 12.75 -16.34 3.74
CA THR A 103 13.25 -16.22 5.14
C THR A 103 13.34 -14.79 5.72
N GLU A 104 12.75 -14.68 6.92
CA GLU A 104 13.07 -13.86 8.10
C GLU A 104 13.87 -12.55 7.93
N VAL A 105 13.25 -11.44 8.35
CA VAL A 105 13.97 -10.37 9.07
C VAL A 105 13.20 -10.02 10.35
N GLU A 106 13.56 -10.76 11.39
CA GLU A 106 13.85 -10.29 12.75
C GLU A 106 12.89 -9.31 13.43
N VAL A 107 12.10 -9.88 14.34
CA VAL A 107 11.62 -9.22 15.56
C VAL A 107 12.85 -8.72 16.33
N VAL A 108 13.21 -7.44 16.23
CA VAL A 108 14.13 -6.81 17.18
C VAL A 108 13.32 -6.31 18.37
N GLU A 109 13.20 -7.20 19.34
CA GLU A 109 12.85 -6.91 20.72
C GLU A 109 13.97 -6.03 21.31
N GLU A 110 13.77 -4.71 21.45
CA GLU A 110 14.66 -3.87 22.25
C GLU A 110 14.31 -4.01 23.75
N VAL A 111 14.84 -5.06 24.37
CA VAL A 111 15.04 -5.11 25.83
C VAL A 111 16.19 -4.17 26.18
N GLN A 112 15.92 -3.14 26.98
CA GLN A 112 16.96 -2.33 27.62
C GLN A 112 17.59 -3.10 28.79
N PRO A 113 18.93 -3.28 28.79
CA PRO A 113 19.64 -3.13 30.04
C PRO A 113 21.00 -2.43 29.86
N GLU A 114 21.16 -1.25 30.45
CA GLU A 114 22.49 -0.78 30.86
C GLU A 114 22.42 -0.08 32.24
N THR A 115 22.51 -0.90 33.28
CA THR A 115 23.21 -0.55 34.52
C THR A 115 24.72 -0.54 34.26
N ALA A 116 25.41 0.53 34.64
CA ALA A 116 26.67 0.55 35.41
C ALA A 116 27.30 1.96 35.32
N SER A 117 27.34 2.69 36.43
CA SER A 117 28.53 2.81 37.27
C SER A 117 29.61 3.74 36.69
N THR A 118 29.72 4.89 37.35
CA THR A 118 30.76 5.92 37.30
C THR A 118 32.20 5.45 37.02
N PRO A 119 32.94 6.20 36.18
CA PRO A 119 34.40 6.40 36.30
C PRO A 119 34.69 7.79 36.93
N LYS A 120 35.23 7.88 38.15
CA LYS A 120 36.64 7.79 38.62
C LYS A 120 37.47 9.06 38.32
N VAL A 121 38.09 9.63 39.38
CA VAL A 121 39.45 10.27 39.48
C VAL A 121 39.47 11.02 40.84
N GLU A 122 40.14 10.50 41.87
CA GLU A 122 41.59 10.61 42.18
C GLU A 122 42.05 12.03 42.57
N GLN A 123 42.00 12.33 43.87
CA GLN A 123 43.09 12.86 44.74
C GLN A 123 42.57 13.17 46.14
#